data_AF-A0A6P1CZL4-F1
#
_entry.id   AF-A0A6P1CZL4-F1
#
_cell.length_a   1.000
_cell.length_b   1.000
_cell.length_c   1.000
_cell.angle_alpha   90.00
_cell.angle_beta   90.00
_cell.angle_gamma   90.00
#
_symmetry.space_group_name_H-M   'P 1'
#
loop_
_entity.id
_entity.type
_entity.pdbx_description
1 polymer ?
#
loop_
_entity_poly.entity_id
_entity_poly.type
_entity_poly.pdbx_seq_one_letter_code
_entity_poly.pdbx_strand_id
1 'polypeptide(L)'
;AQSPAGARYEALAEEIDRGLRFMTACRVNDPSLQSARIYASHEALVLDYERAMLRLGESPATGEPVLYDLSAHFLWIGERTRQLEGAHIAFAELLANPIGLKIGPTTTPDQAVEYVE
;
A
#
# COMPACT_ATOMS: atom_id res chain seq x y z
N ALA A 1 -29.16 3.07 -11.33
CA ALA A 1 -27.83 2.68 -11.82
C ALA A 1 -27.92 2.27 -13.29
N GLN A 2 -26.89 2.52 -14.12
CA GLN A 2 -26.91 2.21 -15.58
C GLN A 2 -26.18 0.91 -15.95
N SER A 3 -25.69 0.14 -14.97
CA SER A 3 -25.00 -1.13 -15.25
C SER A 3 -26.00 -2.21 -15.70
N PRO A 4 -25.76 -2.93 -16.82
CA PRO A 4 -26.57 -4.07 -17.23
C PRO A 4 -26.63 -5.20 -16.19
N ALA A 5 -25.63 -5.28 -15.30
CA ALA A 5 -25.58 -6.24 -14.19
C ALA A 5 -26.12 -5.65 -12.87
N GLY A 6 -26.90 -4.55 -12.92
CA GLY A 6 -27.37 -3.83 -11.73
C GLY A 6 -28.09 -4.72 -10.71
N ALA A 7 -29.01 -5.58 -11.18
CA ALA A 7 -29.77 -6.50 -10.32
C ALA A 7 -28.87 -7.44 -9.49
N ARG A 8 -27.65 -7.76 -9.98
CA ARG A 8 -26.69 -8.60 -9.25
C ARG A 8 -26.17 -7.92 -7.99
N TYR A 9 -26.05 -6.59 -8.01
CA TYR A 9 -25.43 -5.80 -6.93
C TYR A 9 -26.44 -4.96 -6.15
N GLU A 10 -27.70 -4.93 -6.59
CA GLU A 10 -28.76 -4.08 -6.05
C GLU A 10 -28.97 -4.30 -4.56
N ALA A 11 -29.09 -5.55 -4.11
CA ALA A 11 -29.30 -5.86 -2.69
C ALA A 11 -28.19 -5.30 -1.78
N LEU A 12 -26.92 -5.43 -2.19
CA LEU A 12 -25.78 -4.90 -1.44
C LEU A 12 -25.74 -3.37 -1.49
N ALA A 13 -26.00 -2.78 -2.66
CA ALA A 13 -26.03 -1.33 -2.82
C ALA A 13 -27.12 -0.70 -1.94
N GLU A 14 -28.31 -1.30 -1.87
CA GLU A 14 -29.39 -0.87 -0.99
C GLU A 14 -29.04 -1.05 0.49
N GLU A 15 -28.34 -2.12 0.85
CA GLU A 15 -27.89 -2.33 2.22
C GLU A 15 -26.89 -1.24 2.67
N ILE A 16 -25.93 -0.89 1.82
CA ILE A 16 -25.00 0.22 2.06
C ILE A 16 -25.76 1.54 2.19
N ASP A 17 -26.71 1.84 1.30
CA ASP A 17 -27.53 3.05 1.36
C ASP A 17 -28.36 3.11 2.65
N ARG A 18 -28.97 2.01 3.08
CA ARG A 18 -29.67 1.92 4.37
C ARG A 18 -28.73 2.21 5.54
N GLY A 19 -27.51 1.68 5.53
CA GLY A 19 -26.50 1.94 6.56
C GLY A 19 -26.11 3.43 6.65
N LEU A 20 -25.86 4.07 5.52
CA LEU A 20 -25.51 5.50 5.47
C LEU A 20 -26.67 6.39 5.91
N ARG A 21 -27.90 6.06 5.51
CA ARG A 21 -29.11 6.75 6.00
C ARG A 21 -29.32 6.55 7.48
N PHE A 22 -28.99 5.37 8.02
CA PHE A 22 -29.05 5.12 9.45
C PHE A 22 -28.06 5.99 10.23
N MET A 23 -26.81 6.15 9.75
CA MET A 23 -25.84 7.09 10.34
C MET A 23 -26.40 8.53 10.36
N THR A 24 -27.07 8.94 9.28
CA THR A 24 -27.73 10.25 9.19
C THR A 24 -28.90 10.36 10.18
N ALA A 25 -29.73 9.32 10.31
CA ALA A 25 -30.84 9.26 11.25
C ALA A 25 -30.36 9.35 12.72
N CYS A 26 -29.22 8.73 13.03
CA CYS A 26 -28.53 8.84 14.32
C CYS A 26 -27.79 10.17 14.52
N ARG A 27 -27.81 11.08 13.52
CA ARG A 27 -27.15 12.39 13.55
C ARG A 27 -25.64 12.29 13.80
N VAL A 28 -24.98 11.31 13.19
CA VAL A 28 -23.52 11.22 13.22
C VAL A 28 -22.94 12.50 12.60
N ASN A 29 -22.16 13.24 13.39
CA ASN A 29 -21.43 14.43 12.95
C ASN A 29 -19.94 14.23 13.20
N ASP A 30 -19.31 13.44 12.32
CA ASP A 30 -17.88 13.14 12.37
C ASP A 30 -17.18 13.86 11.20
N PRO A 31 -16.30 14.84 11.48
CA PRO A 31 -15.50 15.53 10.46
C PRO A 31 -14.65 14.58 9.60
N SER A 32 -14.31 13.39 10.11
CA SER A 32 -13.55 12.38 9.36
C SER A 32 -14.27 11.94 8.08
N LEU A 33 -15.60 12.04 8.03
CA LEU A 33 -16.41 11.65 6.86
C LEU A 33 -16.32 12.64 5.69
N GLN A 34 -15.76 13.83 5.90
CA GLN A 34 -15.64 14.88 4.86
C GLN A 34 -14.33 14.78 4.08
N SER A 35 -13.40 13.93 4.50
CA SER A 35 -12.09 13.78 3.86
C SER A 35 -11.69 12.31 3.82
N ALA A 36 -10.87 11.95 2.85
CA ALA A 36 -10.25 10.63 2.78
C ALA A 36 -8.75 10.80 2.54
N ARG A 37 -7.95 9.90 3.11
CA ARG A 37 -6.52 9.83 2.79
C ARG A 37 -6.34 8.87 1.62
N ILE A 38 -5.79 9.38 0.52
CA ILE A 38 -5.37 8.58 -0.63
C ILE A 38 -3.85 8.59 -0.64
N TYR A 39 -3.25 7.41 -0.59
CA TYR A 39 -1.80 7.23 -0.60
C TYR A 39 -1.32 6.86 -2.00
N ALA A 40 -0.08 7.23 -2.31
CA ALA A 40 0.57 6.94 -3.58
C ALA A 40 1.51 5.73 -3.45
N SER A 41 1.55 4.89 -4.48
CA SER A 41 2.46 3.75 -4.60
C SER A 41 2.87 3.48 -6.05
N HIS A 42 4.06 2.89 -6.23
CA HIS A 42 4.55 2.36 -7.51
C HIS A 42 5.56 1.24 -7.28
N GLU A 43 5.93 0.55 -8.37
CA GLU A 43 7.01 -0.44 -8.35
C GLU A 43 8.35 0.29 -8.27
N ALA A 44 9.12 0.07 -7.19
CA ALA A 44 10.47 0.58 -7.07
C ALA A 44 11.35 -0.14 -8.10
N LEU A 45 11.46 0.43 -9.31
CA LEU A 45 12.01 -0.27 -10.47
C LEU A 45 13.27 0.42 -10.98
N VAL A 46 13.17 1.72 -11.27
CA VAL A 46 14.26 2.50 -11.85
C VAL A 46 15.12 3.03 -10.70
N LEU A 47 16.13 2.25 -10.28
CA LEU A 47 16.94 2.57 -9.10
C LEU A 47 17.64 3.94 -9.16
N ASP A 48 17.94 4.46 -10.35
CA ASP A 48 18.46 5.82 -10.50
C ASP A 48 17.45 6.89 -10.06
N TYR A 49 16.16 6.66 -10.29
CA TYR A 49 15.08 7.51 -9.85
C TYR A 49 14.82 7.34 -8.35
N GLU A 50 14.66 6.10 -7.88
CA GLU A 50 14.35 5.82 -6.46
C GLU A 50 15.47 6.33 -5.53
N ARG A 51 16.74 6.07 -5.87
CA ARG A 51 17.87 6.54 -5.04
C ARG A 51 17.96 8.07 -4.97
N ALA A 52 17.52 8.78 -6.02
CA ALA A 52 17.52 10.24 -6.04
C ALA A 52 16.43 10.84 -5.14
N MET A 53 15.40 10.05 -4.80
CA MET A 53 14.28 10.43 -3.96
C MET A 53 14.46 10.06 -2.48
N LEU A 54 15.57 9.42 -2.11
CA LEU A 54 15.94 9.15 -0.72
C LEU A 54 16.08 10.42 0.11
N ARG A 55 15.41 10.47 1.25
CA ARG A 55 15.53 11.53 2.26
C ARG A 55 15.67 10.91 3.64
N LEU A 56 16.51 11.54 4.47
CA LEU A 56 16.56 11.23 5.88
C LEU A 56 15.30 11.78 6.57
N GLY A 57 14.69 10.95 7.40
CA GLY A 57 13.63 11.31 8.33
C GLY A 57 13.95 10.77 9.72
N GLU A 58 13.01 10.93 10.63
CA GLU A 58 13.10 10.40 11.99
C GLU A 58 12.06 9.28 12.16
N SER A 59 12.48 8.16 12.73
CA SER A 59 11.60 7.06 13.09
C SER A 59 10.55 7.54 14.09
N PRO A 60 9.24 7.41 13.81
CA PRO A 60 8.20 7.80 14.77
C PRO A 60 8.24 7.00 16.08
N ALA A 61 8.85 5.81 16.06
CA ALA A 61 8.92 4.90 17.20
C ALA A 61 10.13 5.16 18.10
N THR A 62 11.29 5.46 17.51
CA THR A 62 12.58 5.58 18.25
C THR A 62 13.18 6.98 18.22
N GLY A 63 12.74 7.85 17.29
CA GLY A 63 13.36 9.16 17.03
C GLY A 63 14.71 9.08 16.31
N GLU A 64 15.15 7.87 15.94
CA GLU A 64 16.43 7.68 15.26
C GLU A 64 16.34 8.04 13.76
N PRO A 65 17.45 8.48 13.15
CA PRO A 65 17.48 8.74 11.72
C PRO A 65 17.18 7.48 10.90
N VAL A 66 16.23 7.58 9.97
CA VAL A 66 15.88 6.51 9.03
C VAL A 66 15.83 7.07 7.61
N LEU A 67 15.97 6.19 6.62
CA LEU A 67 15.84 6.56 5.21
C LEU A 67 14.42 6.29 4.72
N TYR A 68 13.81 7.28 4.08
CA TYR A 68 12.60 7.11 3.31
C TYR A 68 12.90 7.40 1.84
N ASP A 69 12.32 6.61 0.95
CA ASP A 69 12.13 7.02 -0.43
C ASP A 69 10.83 7.83 -0.51
N LEU A 70 10.96 9.14 -0.75
CA LEU A 70 9.81 10.06 -0.85
C LEU A 70 9.22 10.14 -2.26
N SER A 71 9.57 9.20 -3.15
CA SER A 71 8.88 9.03 -4.43
C SER A 71 7.43 8.55 -4.24
N ALA A 72 7.15 7.79 -3.17
CA ALA A 72 5.83 7.29 -2.82
C ALA A 72 5.68 6.96 -1.32
N HIS A 73 4.46 6.66 -0.88
CA HIS A 73 4.20 6.27 0.51
C HIS A 73 4.46 4.78 0.73
N PHE A 74 4.11 3.95 -0.25
CA PHE A 74 4.29 2.51 -0.26
C PHE A 74 4.98 2.12 -1.57
N LEU A 75 6.01 1.29 -1.50
CA LEU A 75 6.72 0.81 -2.67
C LEU A 75 6.60 -0.70 -2.77
N TRP A 76 6.65 -1.26 -3.98
CA TRP A 76 6.76 -2.71 -4.12
C TRP A 76 7.89 -3.12 -5.06
N ILE A 77 8.38 -4.34 -4.86
CA ILE A 77 9.32 -5.01 -5.76
C ILE A 77 8.54 -6.01 -6.63
N GLY A 78 8.79 -5.97 -7.94
CA GLY A 78 8.14 -6.82 -8.91
C GLY A 78 8.67 -8.24 -8.95
N GLU A 79 7.90 -9.13 -9.58
CA GLU A 79 8.22 -10.55 -9.74
C GLU A 79 9.56 -10.79 -10.47
N ARG A 80 9.96 -9.86 -11.34
CA ARG A 80 11.17 -9.98 -12.17
C ARG A 80 12.42 -9.34 -11.53
N THR A 81 12.25 -8.63 -10.42
CA THR A 81 13.30 -7.87 -9.73
C THR A 81 13.47 -8.29 -8.26
N ARG A 82 12.77 -9.34 -7.81
CA ARG A 82 12.83 -9.86 -6.43
C ARG A 82 13.93 -10.88 -6.19
N GLN A 83 15.04 -10.85 -6.93
CA GLN A 83 16.17 -11.74 -6.64
C GLN A 83 16.63 -11.45 -5.21
N LEU A 84 16.77 -12.50 -4.37
CA LEU A 84 17.08 -12.36 -2.93
C LEU A 84 18.34 -11.53 -2.70
N GLU A 85 19.42 -11.87 -3.43
CA GLU A 85 20.69 -11.11 -3.38
C GLU A 85 20.72 -9.92 -4.36
N GLY A 86 19.55 -9.51 -4.86
CA GLY A 86 19.40 -8.47 -5.88
C GLY A 86 19.35 -7.05 -5.30
N ALA A 87 19.70 -6.07 -6.14
CA ALA A 87 19.76 -4.68 -5.73
C ALA A 87 18.42 -4.11 -5.24
N HIS A 88 17.28 -4.60 -5.74
CA HIS A 88 15.96 -4.12 -5.32
C HIS A 88 15.58 -4.58 -3.91
N ILE A 89 15.90 -5.83 -3.53
CA ILE A 89 15.71 -6.33 -2.17
C ILE A 89 16.62 -5.56 -1.21
N ALA A 90 17.92 -5.50 -1.52
CA ALA A 90 18.89 -4.75 -0.72
C ALA A 90 18.53 -3.25 -0.60
N PHE A 91 17.97 -2.63 -1.65
CA PHE A 91 17.49 -1.26 -1.59
C PHE A 91 16.30 -1.12 -0.64
N ALA A 92 15.33 -2.03 -0.69
CA ALA A 92 14.16 -2.01 0.17
C ALA A 92 14.48 -2.25 1.65
N GLU A 93 15.48 -3.08 1.96
CA GLU A 93 15.99 -3.29 3.33
C GLU A 93 16.46 -1.99 4.01
N LEU A 94 16.89 -1.00 3.23
CA LEU A 94 17.35 0.29 3.75
C LEU A 94 16.19 1.25 4.08
N LEU A 95 15.00 1.00 3.54
CA LEU A 95 13.88 1.95 3.60
C LEU A 95 13.00 1.71 4.82
N ALA A 96 12.56 2.80 5.43
CA ALA A 96 11.52 2.80 6.44
C ALA A 96 10.10 2.91 5.84
N ASN A 97 9.98 3.00 4.50
CA ASN A 97 8.69 2.88 3.82
C ASN A 97 8.10 1.48 4.06
N PRO A 98 6.77 1.33 4.15
CA PRO A 98 6.13 0.03 3.98
C PRO A 98 6.45 -0.54 2.58
N ILE A 99 6.89 -1.80 2.55
CA ILE A 99 7.30 -2.48 1.32
C ILE A 99 6.36 -3.63 1.00
N GLY A 100 6.00 -3.76 -0.28
CA GLY A 100 5.35 -4.94 -0.85
C GLY A 100 6.32 -5.77 -1.68
N LEU A 101 6.08 -7.08 -1.73
CA LEU A 101 6.76 -7.99 -2.63
C LEU A 101 5.73 -8.74 -3.47
N LYS A 102 5.93 -8.79 -4.79
CA LYS A 102 5.11 -9.68 -5.64
C LYS A 102 5.56 -11.13 -5.43
N ILE A 103 4.58 -12.00 -5.22
CA ILE A 103 4.78 -13.45 -5.05
C ILE A 103 4.06 -14.17 -6.19
N GLY A 104 4.82 -14.70 -7.14
CA GLY A 104 4.32 -15.49 -8.24
C GLY A 104 4.06 -16.96 -7.88
N PRO A 105 3.48 -17.73 -8.82
CA PRO A 105 3.14 -19.15 -8.61
C PRO A 105 4.38 -20.07 -8.48
N THR A 106 5.58 -19.58 -8.80
CA THR A 106 6.84 -20.34 -8.70
C THR A 106 7.58 -20.11 -7.38
N THR A 107 7.10 -19.21 -6.51
CA THR A 107 7.71 -18.97 -5.21
C THR A 107 7.45 -20.16 -4.29
N THR A 108 8.51 -20.71 -3.71
CA THR A 108 8.38 -21.75 -2.70
C THR A 108 8.03 -21.14 -1.34
N PRO A 109 7.41 -21.90 -0.43
CA PRO A 109 7.18 -21.44 0.95
C PRO A 109 8.47 -20.99 1.64
N ASP A 110 9.56 -21.73 1.46
CA ASP A 110 10.87 -21.38 2.06
C ASP A 110 11.38 -20.04 1.52
N GLN A 111 11.29 -19.81 0.21
CA GLN A 111 11.65 -18.52 -0.38
C GLN A 111 10.75 -17.37 0.14
N ALA A 112 9.46 -17.64 0.37
CA ALA A 112 8.55 -16.66 0.93
C ALA A 112 8.91 -16.28 2.37
N VAL A 113 9.38 -17.25 3.18
CA VAL A 113 9.89 -17.01 4.54
C VAL A 113 11.18 -16.20 4.47
N GLU A 114 12.08 -16.54 3.55
CA GLU A 114 13.36 -15.83 3.39
C GLU A 114 13.18 -14.34 3.06
N TYR A 115 12.10 -13.94 2.39
CA TYR A 115 11.80 -12.52 2.16
C TYR A 115 11.26 -11.77 3.40
N VAL A 116 10.85 -12.48 4.45
CA VAL A 116 10.28 -11.90 5.68
C VAL A 116 11.34 -11.73 6.76
N GLU A 117 12.36 -12.59 6.76
CA GLU A 117 13.49 -12.57 7.71
C GLU A 117 14.42 -11.37 7.46
#